data_AF-A0A6M3L1X5-F1
#
_entry.id   AF-A0A6M3L1X5-F1
#
_cell.length_a   1.000
_cell.length_b   1.000
_cell.length_c   1.000
_cell.angle_alpha   90.00
_cell.angle_beta   90.00
_cell.angle_gamma   90.00
#
_symmetry.space_group_name_H-M   'P 1'
#
loop_
_entity.id
_entity.type
_entity.pdbx_description
1 polymer ?
#
loop_
_entity_poly.entity_id
_entity_poly.type
_entity_poly.pdbx_seq_one_letter_code
_entity_poly.pdbx_strand_id
1 'polypeptide(L)'
;MRYWKRIDTEGLITTVESYSHELDIDGAIEITEQEFNGYLSSSPVIEPQPPKSTHLATLVSVTIDTRPARVKRIWQGRDYFFDCYVTQTVKDEYTSGKIAIGDYVIVHFDNEMNEQIVTAKVYKSW
;
A
#
# COMPACT_ATOMS: atom_id res chain seq x y z
N MET A 1 -24.52 27.03 -4.36
CA MET A 1 -23.89 25.81 -4.87
C MET A 1 -24.95 24.74 -4.79
N ARG A 2 -25.23 24.03 -5.87
CA ARG A 2 -26.17 22.91 -5.89
C ARG A 2 -25.36 21.61 -5.98
N TYR A 3 -25.91 20.51 -5.46
CA TYR A 3 -25.21 19.23 -5.33
C TYR A 3 -26.06 18.13 -5.92
N TRP A 4 -25.44 17.19 -6.61
CA TRP A 4 -26.15 16.11 -7.27
C TRP A 4 -25.46 14.76 -7.05
N LYS A 5 -26.24 13.69 -7.09
CA LYS A 5 -25.75 12.31 -7.18
C LYS A 5 -26.29 11.62 -8.43
N ARG A 6 -25.50 10.70 -8.97
CA ARG A 6 -25.93 9.73 -9.98
C ARG A 6 -25.96 8.35 -9.35
N ILE A 7 -26.97 7.57 -9.74
CA ILE A 7 -27.14 6.19 -9.30
C ILE A 7 -27.09 5.25 -10.52
N ASP A 8 -26.55 4.06 -10.34
CA ASP A 8 -26.62 3.01 -11.37
C ASP A 8 -27.98 2.29 -11.36
N THR A 9 -28.10 1.27 -12.23
CA THR A 9 -29.31 0.44 -12.34
C THR A 9 -29.60 -0.39 -11.08
N GLU A 10 -28.64 -0.53 -10.17
CA GLU A 10 -28.77 -1.25 -8.91
C GLU A 10 -29.05 -0.30 -7.72
N GLY A 11 -29.09 1.02 -7.98
CA GLY A 11 -29.34 2.06 -6.98
C GLY A 11 -28.10 2.48 -6.20
N LEU A 12 -26.89 2.09 -6.62
CA LEU A 12 -25.64 2.49 -5.99
C LEU A 12 -25.18 3.85 -6.51
N ILE A 13 -24.64 4.68 -5.62
CA ILE A 13 -24.10 5.99 -5.98
C ILE A 13 -22.81 5.79 -6.78
N THR A 14 -22.80 6.28 -8.02
CA THR A 14 -21.63 6.21 -8.90
C THR A 14 -20.80 7.48 -8.87
N THR A 15 -21.45 8.64 -8.72
CA THR A 15 -20.79 9.95 -8.78
C THR A 15 -21.56 10.96 -7.95
N VAL A 16 -20.83 11.84 -7.27
CA VAL A 16 -21.37 13.06 -6.65
C VAL A 16 -20.68 14.27 -7.25
N GLU A 17 -21.46 15.29 -7.60
CA GLU A 17 -21.00 16.47 -8.33
C GLU A 17 -21.54 17.75 -7.68
N SER A 18 -20.77 18.83 -7.73
CA SER A 18 -21.19 20.15 -7.28
C SER A 18 -21.08 21.15 -8.42
N TYR A 19 -22.13 21.93 -8.67
CA TYR A 19 -22.12 22.97 -9.69
C TYR A 19 -22.52 24.33 -9.09
N SER A 20 -21.95 25.38 -9.67
CA SER A 20 -22.22 26.78 -9.31
C SER A 20 -23.38 27.39 -10.11
N HIS A 21 -23.93 26.66 -11.08
CA HIS A 21 -25.03 27.12 -11.93
C HIS A 21 -26.39 26.58 -11.47
N GLU A 22 -27.46 27.24 -11.92
CA GLU A 22 -28.84 26.93 -11.55
C GLU A 22 -29.54 25.92 -12.48
N LEU A 23 -28.83 25.33 -13.45
CA LEU A 23 -29.40 24.34 -14.36
C LEU A 23 -29.61 22.99 -13.67
N ASP A 24 -30.75 22.37 -13.96
CA ASP A 24 -30.99 20.98 -13.60
C ASP A 24 -30.16 20.04 -14.49
N ILE A 25 -29.68 18.94 -13.90
CA ILE A 25 -28.83 17.96 -14.56
C ILE A 25 -29.68 16.72 -14.88
N ASP A 26 -29.83 16.44 -16.17
CA ASP A 26 -30.57 15.26 -16.63
C ASP A 26 -29.93 13.96 -16.13
N GLY A 27 -30.77 13.05 -15.62
CA GLY A 27 -30.35 11.78 -15.02
C GLY A 27 -29.61 11.89 -13.68
N ALA A 28 -29.63 13.05 -13.01
CA ALA A 28 -29.04 13.23 -11.69
C ALA A 28 -30.09 13.64 -10.65
N ILE A 29 -29.88 13.23 -9.40
CA ILE A 29 -30.76 13.53 -8.28
C ILE A 29 -30.10 14.63 -7.46
N GLU A 30 -30.78 15.77 -7.29
CA GLU A 30 -30.30 16.84 -6.42
C GLU A 30 -30.26 16.35 -4.95
N ILE A 31 -29.18 16.67 -4.25
CA ILE A 31 -28.94 16.30 -2.85
C ILE A 31 -28.57 17.53 -2.04
N THR A 32 -28.66 17.39 -0.72
CA THR A 32 -28.22 18.42 0.21
C THR A 32 -26.69 18.51 0.27
N GLU A 33 -26.18 19.68 0.66
CA GLU A 33 -24.75 19.84 1.00
C GLU A 33 -24.31 18.84 2.09
N GLN A 34 -25.19 18.53 3.03
CA GLN A 34 -24.93 17.56 4.09
C GLN A 34 -24.74 16.14 3.53
N GLU A 35 -25.59 15.70 2.59
CA GLU A 35 -25.42 14.41 1.91
C GLU A 35 -24.14 14.36 1.08
N PHE A 36 -23.82 15.44 0.36
CA PHE A 36 -22.59 15.56 -0.41
C PHE A 36 -21.34 15.44 0.47
N ASN A 37 -21.29 16.21 1.56
CA ASN A 37 -20.18 16.17 2.52
C ASN A 37 -20.11 14.83 3.25
N GLY A 38 -21.26 14.21 3.53
CA GLY A 38 -21.34 12.85 4.07
C GLY A 38 -20.69 11.83 3.14
N TYR A 39 -20.97 11.90 1.83
CA TYR A 39 -20.35 11.03 0.84
C TYR A 39 -18.83 11.25 0.74
N LEU A 40 -18.39 12.50 0.65
CA LEU A 40 -16.96 12.84 0.63
C LEU A 40 -16.23 12.32 1.88
N SER A 41 -16.85 12.48 3.05
CA SER A 41 -16.27 12.03 4.32
C SER A 41 -16.30 10.50 4.48
N SER A 42 -17.21 9.81 3.79
CA SER A 42 -17.32 8.35 3.78
C SER A 42 -16.34 7.67 2.81
N SER A 43 -15.68 8.45 1.95
CA SER A 43 -14.67 7.91 1.03
C SER A 43 -13.55 7.26 1.84
N PRO A 44 -13.12 6.04 1.48
CA PRO A 44 -12.04 5.38 2.21
C PRO A 44 -10.79 6.26 2.14
N VAL A 45 -10.25 6.63 3.30
CA VAL A 45 -8.96 7.31 3.37
C VAL A 45 -7.94 6.34 2.78
N ILE A 46 -7.43 6.65 1.59
CA ILE A 46 -6.34 5.88 0.99
C ILE A 46 -5.10 6.20 1.81
N GLU A 47 -4.71 5.29 2.69
CA GLU A 47 -3.46 5.44 3.42
C GLU A 47 -2.31 5.51 2.41
N PRO A 48 -1.38 6.46 2.57
CA PRO A 48 -0.25 6.56 1.66
C PRO A 48 0.56 5.27 1.77
N GLN A 49 0.80 4.61 0.63
CA GLN A 49 1.64 3.42 0.58
C GLN A 49 3.10 3.82 0.34
N PRO A 50 4.06 3.11 0.94
CA PRO A 50 5.46 3.38 0.67
C PRO A 50 5.78 3.14 -0.82
N PRO A 51 6.73 3.91 -1.40
CA PRO A 51 7.06 3.77 -2.80
C PRO A 51 7.66 2.39 -3.10
N LYS A 52 7.31 1.85 -4.27
CA LYS A 52 7.92 0.66 -4.87
C LYS A 52 9.35 0.99 -5.28
N SER A 53 10.29 0.72 -4.38
CA SER A 53 11.69 1.10 -4.55
C SER A 53 12.60 0.11 -3.84
N THR A 54 13.88 0.13 -4.20
CA THR A 54 14.92 -0.49 -3.36
C THR A 54 14.99 0.25 -2.03
N HIS A 55 15.00 -0.46 -0.91
CA HIS A 55 15.00 0.13 0.43
C HIS A 55 15.62 -0.80 1.48
N LEU A 56 15.91 -0.24 2.65
CA LEU A 56 16.32 -1.00 3.82
C LEU A 56 15.10 -1.41 4.64
N ALA A 57 15.08 -2.65 5.08
CA ALA A 57 14.06 -3.20 5.96
C ALA A 57 14.71 -4.06 7.05
N THR A 58 13.98 -4.29 8.14
CA THR A 58 14.38 -5.22 9.20
C THR A 58 13.78 -6.59 8.92
N LEU A 59 14.59 -7.64 8.98
CA LEU A 59 14.13 -9.01 8.82
C LEU A 59 13.31 -9.45 10.04
N VAL A 60 12.07 -9.89 9.84
CA VAL A 60 11.15 -10.31 10.91
C VAL A 60 11.07 -11.83 11.00
N SER A 61 10.95 -12.50 9.85
CA SER A 61 10.94 -13.96 9.79
C SER A 61 11.43 -14.43 8.43
N VAL A 62 11.91 -15.67 8.36
CA VAL A 62 12.29 -16.35 7.12
C VAL A 62 11.67 -17.74 7.15
N THR A 63 10.88 -18.08 6.14
CA THR A 63 10.39 -19.45 5.94
C THR A 63 11.25 -20.15 4.89
N ILE A 64 12.07 -21.11 5.34
CA ILE A 64 13.10 -21.77 4.54
C ILE A 64 12.51 -22.61 3.40
N ASP A 65 11.29 -23.13 3.60
CA ASP A 65 10.67 -24.14 2.74
C ASP A 65 9.81 -23.54 1.63
N THR A 66 9.23 -22.35 1.86
CA THR A 66 8.21 -21.75 0.97
C THR A 66 8.51 -20.34 0.49
N ARG A 67 9.67 -19.75 0.84
CA ARG A 67 10.15 -18.47 0.28
C ARG A 67 9.19 -17.27 0.41
N PRO A 68 8.65 -16.99 1.60
CA PRO A 68 8.72 -15.58 1.98
C PRO A 68 9.57 -15.34 3.23
N ALA A 69 10.46 -14.36 3.12
CA ALA A 69 10.92 -13.60 4.28
C ALA A 69 9.94 -12.47 4.53
N ARG A 70 9.51 -12.33 5.78
CA ARG A 70 8.74 -11.17 6.20
C ARG A 70 9.69 -10.08 6.65
N VAL A 71 9.54 -8.89 6.09
CA VAL A 71 10.37 -7.74 6.41
C VAL A 71 9.51 -6.59 6.95
N LYS A 72 10.12 -5.75 7.78
CA LYS A 72 9.53 -4.53 8.33
C LYS A 72 10.23 -3.31 7.74
N ARG A 73 9.48 -2.47 7.04
CA ARG A 73 9.95 -1.17 6.55
C ARG A 73 9.30 -0.06 7.37
N ILE A 74 10.11 0.88 7.85
CA ILE A 74 9.59 2.10 8.46
C ILE A 74 9.46 3.16 7.38
N TRP A 75 8.26 3.72 7.19
CA TRP A 75 8.02 4.79 6.24
C TRP A 75 7.06 5.83 6.83
N GLN A 76 7.47 7.11 6.80
CA GLN A 76 6.75 8.23 7.44
C GLN A 76 6.35 7.95 8.91
N GLY A 77 7.22 7.28 9.67
CA GLY A 77 6.97 6.95 11.08
C GLY A 77 5.99 5.79 11.32
N ARG A 78 5.55 5.09 10.26
CA ARG A 78 4.69 3.91 10.35
C ARG A 78 5.46 2.64 9.98
N ASP A 79 5.09 1.54 10.64
CA ASP A 79 5.62 0.20 10.37
C ASP A 79 4.79 -0.48 9.28
N TYR A 80 5.43 -0.84 8.18
CA TYR A 80 4.86 -1.64 7.10
C TYR A 80 5.50 -3.02 7.07
N PHE A 81 4.68 -4.06 6.90
CA PHE A 81 5.15 -5.43 6.79
C PHE A 81 4.91 -5.94 5.38
N PHE A 82 5.93 -6.54 4.80
CA PHE A 82 5.87 -7.12 3.46
C PHE A 82 6.39 -8.54 3.50
N ASP A 83 5.72 -9.41 2.75
CA ASP A 83 6.23 -10.74 2.43
C ASP A 83 7.06 -10.61 1.14
N CYS A 84 8.31 -11.02 1.22
CA CYS A 84 9.31 -10.84 0.17
C CYS A 84 9.94 -12.17 -0.18
N TYR A 85 10.27 -12.36 -1.46
CA TYR A 85 11.08 -13.49 -1.87
C TYR A 85 12.50 -13.34 -1.36
N VAL A 86 13.15 -14.48 -1.15
CA VAL A 86 14.57 -14.53 -0.77
C VAL A 86 15.38 -15.12 -1.91
N THR A 87 16.52 -14.52 -2.19
CA THR A 87 17.52 -15.14 -3.08
C THR A 87 18.13 -16.37 -2.42
N GLN A 88 18.68 -17.29 -3.23
CA GLN A 88 19.36 -18.46 -2.72
C GLN A 88 20.53 -18.08 -1.79
N THR A 89 21.28 -17.02 -2.14
CA THR A 89 22.36 -16.48 -1.32
C THR A 89 21.88 -16.11 0.08
N VAL A 90 20.76 -15.38 0.20
CA VAL A 90 20.19 -14.99 1.51
C VAL A 90 19.75 -16.22 2.30
N LYS A 91 19.20 -17.24 1.63
CA LYS A 91 18.83 -18.52 2.27
C LYS A 91 20.05 -19.25 2.84
N ASP A 92 21.15 -19.30 2.09
CA ASP A 92 22.38 -19.96 2.51
C ASP A 92 23.06 -19.18 3.65
N GLU A 93 23.04 -17.84 3.58
CA GLU A 93 23.56 -16.97 4.64
C GLU A 93 22.72 -17.01 5.92
N TYR A 94 21.40 -17.17 5.81
CA TYR A 94 20.52 -17.40 6.96
C TYR A 94 20.81 -18.76 7.62
N THR A 95 20.94 -19.81 6.80
CA THR A 95 21.23 -21.18 7.29
C THR A 95 22.60 -21.28 7.95
N SER A 96 23.59 -20.52 7.46
CA SER A 96 24.92 -20.41 8.08
C SER A 96 24.99 -19.46 9.28
N GLY A 97 23.87 -18.84 9.66
CA GLY A 97 23.78 -17.92 10.81
C GLY A 97 24.42 -16.54 10.58
N LYS A 98 24.78 -16.20 9.33
CA LYS A 98 25.30 -14.88 8.97
C LYS A 98 24.18 -13.83 8.92
N ILE A 99 22.96 -14.26 8.60
CA ILE A 99 21.73 -13.46 8.67
C ILE A 99 20.86 -14.01 9.79
N ALA A 100 20.35 -13.14 10.65
CA ALA A 100 19.45 -13.44 11.74
C ALA A 100 18.22 -12.53 11.71
N ILE A 101 17.17 -12.94 12.41
CA ILE A 101 16.00 -12.10 12.66
C ILE A 101 16.44 -10.85 13.41
N GLY A 102 15.94 -9.69 12.99
CA GLY A 102 16.33 -8.38 13.53
C GLY A 102 17.46 -7.70 12.74
N ASP A 103 18.13 -8.40 11.83
CA ASP A 103 19.12 -7.78 10.95
C ASP A 103 18.49 -6.83 9.93
N TYR A 104 19.29 -5.86 9.48
CA TYR A 104 18.94 -5.00 8.36
C TYR A 104 19.26 -5.71 7.04
N VAL A 105 18.31 -5.66 6.12
CA VAL A 105 18.44 -6.25 4.79
C VAL A 105 18.08 -5.22 3.71
N ILE A 106 18.67 -5.37 2.53
CA ILE A 106 18.25 -4.65 1.33
C ILE A 106 17.13 -5.44 0.68
N VAL A 107 16.02 -4.75 0.43
CA VAL A 107 14.88 -5.23 -0.33
C VAL A 107 14.87 -4.48 -1.65
N HIS A 108 14.95 -5.22 -2.75
CA HIS A 108 14.80 -4.71 -4.10
C HIS A 108 13.35 -4.92 -4.55
N PHE A 109 12.76 -3.93 -5.22
CA PHE A 109 11.47 -4.06 -5.86
C PHE A 109 11.70 -4.37 -7.34
N ASP A 110 11.28 -5.54 -7.80
CA ASP A 110 11.35 -5.94 -9.19
C ASP A 110 10.10 -5.42 -9.93
N ASN A 111 10.31 -4.56 -10.94
CA ASN A 111 9.22 -3.95 -11.69
C ASN A 111 8.57 -4.92 -12.70
N GLU A 112 9.28 -5.94 -13.16
CA GLU A 112 8.76 -6.93 -14.11
C GLU A 112 7.87 -7.95 -13.41
N MET A 113 8.32 -8.43 -12.24
CA MET A 113 7.56 -9.38 -11.42
C MET A 113 6.56 -8.70 -10.50
N ASN A 114 6.68 -7.38 -10.29
CA ASN A 114 5.89 -6.59 -9.32
C ASN A 114 5.98 -7.17 -7.89
N GLU A 115 7.17 -7.68 -7.54
CA GLU A 115 7.45 -8.38 -6.29
C GLU A 115 8.64 -7.77 -5.55
N GLN A 116 8.72 -8.02 -4.25
CA GLN A 116 9.82 -7.59 -3.40
C GLN A 116 10.77 -8.75 -3.12
N ILE A 117 12.07 -8.51 -3.29
CA ILE A 117 13.12 -9.53 -3.18
C ILE A 117 14.17 -9.06 -2.19
N VAL A 118 14.42 -9.86 -1.15
CA VAL A 118 15.54 -9.67 -0.22
C VAL A 118 16.83 -10.10 -0.91
N THR A 119 17.76 -9.17 -1.09
CA THR A 119 18.98 -9.41 -1.88
C THR A 119 20.22 -9.64 -1.02
N ALA A 120 20.38 -8.90 0.08
CA ALA A 120 21.57 -8.97 0.92
C ALA A 120 21.32 -8.43 2.34
N LYS A 121 22.16 -8.84 3.29
CA LYS A 121 22.26 -8.21 4.62
C LYS A 121 23.10 -6.94 4.57
N VAL A 122 22.72 -5.97 5.40
CA VAL A 122 23.45 -4.72 5.62
C VAL A 122 24.05 -4.73 7.01
N TYR A 123 25.33 -4.41 7.07
CA TYR A 123 26.06 -4.21 8.31
C TYR A 123 26.09 -2.73 8.64
N LYS A 124 25.68 -2.36 9.85
CA LYS A 124 25.91 -1.01 10.36
C LYS A 124 27.39 -0.89 10.74
N SER A 125 28.07 0.10 10.16
CA SER A 125 29.47 0.40 10.45
C SER A 125 29.56 1.78 11.12
N TRP A 126 29.05 1.91 12.34
CA TRP A 126 29.26 3.08 13.19
C TRP A 126 28.94 2.76 14.65
#